data_AF-A0A9E4AIT8-F1
#
_entry.id   AF-A0A9E4AIT8-F1
#
_cell.length_a   1.000
_cell.length_b   1.000
_cell.length_c   1.000
_cell.angle_alpha   90.00
_cell.angle_beta   90.00
_cell.angle_gamma   90.00
#
_symmetry.space_group_name_H-M   'P 1'
#
loop_
_entity.id
_entity.type
_entity.pdbx_description
1 polymer ?
#
loop_
_entity_poly.entity_id
_entity_poly.type
_entity_poly.pdbx_seq_one_letter_code
_entity_poly.pdbx_strand_id
1 'polypeptide(L)'
;EFGRSPKLGVSTSGNSNAPDGRDHWPYCYTGLIAGAGVRGGQVYGKSDATGSTPLEDPVHPTDILATVYHTLGIDPHTEVMNHLDQPRELVKGNPVLGLF
;
A
#
# COMPACT_ATOMS: atom_id res chain seq x y z
N GLU A 1 -9.90 0.85 1.89
CA GLU A 1 -10.45 0.64 3.26
C GLU A 1 -9.69 -0.51 3.89
N PHE A 2 -9.31 -0.43 5.18
CA PHE A 2 -8.60 -1.52 5.84
C PHE A 2 -9.53 -2.70 6.14
N GLY A 3 -8.97 -3.92 6.11
CA GLY A 3 -9.70 -5.12 6.50
C GLY A 3 -9.93 -5.21 8.01
N ARG A 4 -10.52 -6.33 8.43
CA ARG A 4 -10.66 -6.71 9.84
C ARG A 4 -9.77 -7.91 10.15
N SER A 5 -9.30 -8.04 11.38
CA SER A 5 -8.39 -9.13 11.78
C SER A 5 -8.96 -10.50 11.39
N PRO A 6 -8.19 -11.45 10.86
CA PRO A 6 -8.74 -12.75 10.44
C PRO A 6 -9.22 -13.61 11.62
N LYS A 7 -8.78 -13.27 12.84
CA LYS A 7 -9.15 -13.94 14.10
C LYS A 7 -9.78 -12.94 15.08
N LEU A 8 -10.71 -13.44 15.90
CA LEU A 8 -11.31 -12.69 17.00
C LEU A 8 -10.30 -12.47 18.14
N GLY A 9 -10.49 -11.40 18.90
CA GLY A 9 -9.72 -11.13 20.12
C GLY A 9 -8.24 -10.76 19.89
N VAL A 10 -7.81 -10.64 18.62
CA VAL A 10 -6.49 -10.11 18.29
C VAL A 10 -6.55 -8.59 18.42
N SER A 11 -5.58 -7.99 19.13
CA SER A 11 -5.35 -6.54 19.12
C SER A 11 -4.04 -6.28 18.38
N THR A 12 -4.14 -5.49 17.31
CA THR A 12 -3.01 -5.05 16.46
C THR A 12 -2.84 -3.54 16.48
N SER A 13 -3.87 -2.80 16.85
CA SER A 13 -3.86 -1.33 16.91
C SER A 13 -3.60 -0.78 18.31
N GLY A 14 -3.28 -1.64 19.29
CA GLY A 14 -3.05 -1.24 20.68
C GLY A 14 -4.32 -0.77 21.39
N ASN A 15 -5.49 -1.09 20.84
CA ASN A 15 -6.79 -0.79 21.43
C ASN A 15 -7.26 -1.91 22.37
N SER A 16 -8.26 -1.58 23.21
CA SER A 16 -8.97 -2.55 24.05
C SER A 16 -10.09 -3.22 23.25
N ASN A 17 -9.73 -4.20 22.42
CA ASN A 17 -10.74 -5.00 21.71
C ASN A 17 -11.42 -5.99 22.63
N ALA A 18 -12.74 -6.14 22.46
CA ALA A 18 -13.48 -7.20 23.09
C ALA A 18 -13.00 -8.58 22.56
N PRO A 19 -12.99 -9.64 23.39
CA PRO A 19 -12.53 -10.97 22.97
C PRO A 19 -13.32 -11.56 21.78
N ASP A 20 -14.55 -11.09 21.57
CA ASP A 20 -15.47 -11.47 20.50
C ASP A 20 -15.46 -10.50 19.30
N GLY A 21 -14.61 -9.48 19.32
CA GLY A 21 -14.44 -8.51 18.25
C GLY A 21 -13.31 -8.83 17.26
N ARG A 22 -13.34 -8.20 16.08
CA ARG A 22 -12.24 -8.17 15.11
C ARG A 22 -11.61 -6.78 15.06
N ASP A 23 -10.29 -6.69 15.10
CA ASP A 23 -9.56 -5.43 15.03
C ASP A 23 -9.50 -4.86 13.61
N HIS A 24 -9.02 -3.62 13.47
CA HIS A 24 -8.46 -3.16 12.20
C HIS A 24 -7.30 -4.03 11.73
N TRP A 25 -7.17 -4.20 10.42
CA TRP A 25 -6.13 -5.03 9.82
C TRP A 25 -5.46 -4.32 8.64
N PRO A 26 -4.33 -3.63 8.87
CA PRO A 26 -3.64 -2.85 7.83
C PRO A 26 -2.75 -3.71 6.93
N TYR A 27 -2.56 -4.99 7.26
CA TYR A 27 -1.59 -5.85 6.58
C TYR A 27 -2.02 -6.33 5.20
N CYS A 28 -3.33 -6.37 4.90
CA CYS A 28 -3.85 -6.77 3.60
C CYS A 28 -5.18 -6.07 3.33
N TYR A 29 -5.27 -5.35 2.21
CA TYR A 29 -6.48 -4.66 1.76
C TYR A 29 -6.40 -4.36 0.27
N THR A 30 -7.53 -3.97 -0.32
CA THR A 30 -7.64 -3.64 -1.74
C THR A 30 -7.60 -2.12 -1.95
N GLY A 31 -6.87 -1.69 -2.98
CA GLY A 31 -6.90 -0.32 -3.51
C GLY A 31 -7.49 -0.30 -4.93
N LEU A 32 -8.07 0.82 -5.32
CA LEU A 32 -8.53 1.08 -6.69
C LEU A 32 -7.68 2.20 -7.30
N ILE A 33 -7.11 1.95 -8.47
CA ILE A 33 -6.30 2.92 -9.23
C ILE A 33 -6.83 2.97 -10.66
N ALA A 34 -6.95 4.19 -11.21
CA ALA A 34 -7.40 4.42 -12.57
C ALA A 34 -6.79 5.71 -13.13
N GLY A 35 -6.76 5.83 -14.45
CA GLY A 35 -6.21 7.00 -15.15
C GLY A 35 -4.72 6.89 -15.42
N ALA A 36 -4.14 7.95 -16.01
CA ALA A 36 -2.71 8.10 -16.29
C ALA A 36 -2.04 6.87 -16.98
N GLY A 37 -2.78 6.20 -17.86
CA GLY A 37 -2.30 5.03 -18.62
C GLY A 37 -2.47 3.67 -17.93
N VAL A 38 -2.97 3.62 -16.69
CA VAL A 38 -3.25 2.35 -15.99
C VAL A 38 -4.26 1.51 -16.78
N ARG A 39 -3.93 0.24 -17.01
CA ARG A 39 -4.78 -0.70 -17.74
C ARG A 39 -6.03 -1.02 -16.93
N GLY A 40 -7.19 -0.83 -17.53
CA GLY A 40 -8.48 -1.15 -16.91
C GLY A 40 -8.81 -2.65 -16.93
N GLY A 41 -9.74 -3.07 -16.06
CA GLY A 41 -10.26 -4.44 -16.06
C GLY A 41 -9.27 -5.51 -15.56
N GLN A 42 -8.22 -5.10 -14.84
CA GLN A 42 -7.22 -6.01 -14.28
C GLN A 42 -7.31 -6.10 -12.75
N VAL A 43 -6.79 -7.20 -12.21
CA VAL A 43 -6.47 -7.37 -10.79
C VAL A 43 -4.95 -7.57 -10.72
N TYR A 44 -4.28 -6.78 -9.88
CA TYR A 44 -2.85 -6.88 -9.65
C TYR A 44 -2.58 -7.39 -8.24
N GLY A 45 -1.77 -8.46 -8.14
CA GLY A 45 -1.50 -9.16 -6.89
C GLY A 45 -2.66 -10.02 -6.39
N LYS A 46 -2.43 -10.70 -5.27
CA LYS A 46 -3.36 -11.68 -4.69
C LYS A 46 -3.11 -11.82 -3.20
N SER A 47 -4.17 -11.95 -2.40
CA SER A 47 -4.06 -12.30 -0.98
C SER A 47 -4.02 -13.82 -0.77
N ASP A 48 -3.64 -14.24 0.44
CA ASP A 48 -3.92 -15.61 0.88
C ASP A 48 -5.43 -15.89 0.95
N ALA A 49 -5.78 -17.16 1.20
CA ALA A 49 -7.17 -17.62 1.23
C ALA A 49 -8.02 -16.95 2.33
N THR A 50 -7.39 -16.33 3.32
CA THR A 50 -8.08 -15.67 4.45
C THR A 50 -8.12 -14.14 4.33
N GLY A 51 -7.48 -13.56 3.30
CA GLY A 51 -7.34 -12.10 3.17
C GLY A 51 -6.47 -11.49 4.28
N SER A 52 -5.60 -12.27 4.90
CA SER A 52 -4.77 -11.86 6.03
C SER A 52 -3.44 -11.25 5.59
N THR A 53 -2.89 -11.69 4.45
CA THR A 53 -1.60 -11.23 3.93
C THR A 53 -1.60 -11.23 2.40
N PRO A 54 -0.88 -10.31 1.75
CA PRO A 54 -0.52 -10.46 0.35
C PRO A 54 0.28 -11.76 0.16
N LEU A 55 -0.05 -12.51 -0.90
CA LEU A 55 0.59 -13.77 -1.29
C LEU A 55 1.41 -13.59 -2.57
N GLU A 56 0.87 -12.89 -3.57
CA GLU A 56 1.52 -12.62 -4.86
C GLU A 56 1.51 -11.11 -5.14
N ASP A 57 2.60 -10.61 -5.68
CA ASP A 57 2.86 -9.19 -6.01
C ASP A 57 2.41 -8.20 -4.91
N PRO A 58 3.02 -8.26 -3.71
CA PRO A 58 2.70 -7.32 -2.63
C PRO A 58 3.04 -5.89 -3.05
N VAL A 59 2.14 -4.96 -2.72
CA VAL A 59 2.30 -3.54 -3.01
C VAL A 59 2.26 -2.76 -1.71
N HIS A 60 3.33 -2.02 -1.42
CA HIS A 60 3.35 -1.11 -0.29
C HIS A 60 2.73 0.25 -0.67
N PRO A 61 2.11 1.01 0.26
CA PRO A 61 1.57 2.33 -0.05
C PRO A 61 2.58 3.31 -0.67
N THR A 62 3.87 3.16 -0.35
CA THR A 62 4.93 3.98 -0.96
C THR A 62 5.18 3.62 -2.42
N ASP A 63 4.93 2.39 -2.85
CA ASP A 63 5.01 1.98 -4.26
C ASP A 63 3.88 2.62 -5.08
N ILE A 64 2.71 2.80 -4.48
CA ILE A 64 1.61 3.54 -5.10
C ILE A 64 1.97 5.02 -5.28
N LEU A 65 2.56 5.65 -4.27
CA LEU A 65 3.03 7.04 -4.39
C LEU A 65 4.15 7.16 -5.44
N ALA A 66 5.09 6.21 -5.48
CA ALA A 66 6.12 6.15 -6.52
C ALA A 66 5.53 5.98 -7.92
N THR A 67 4.46 5.18 -8.05
CA THR A 67 3.71 5.01 -9.30
C THR A 67 3.08 6.33 -9.74
N VAL A 68 2.49 7.10 -8.81
CA VAL A 68 1.95 8.43 -9.12
C VAL A 68 3.04 9.36 -9.64
N TYR A 69 4.20 9.45 -8.99
CA TYR A 69 5.32 10.26 -9.49
C TYR A 69 5.78 9.83 -10.88
N HIS A 70 5.92 8.53 -11.10
CA HIS A 70 6.26 7.97 -12.40
C HIS A 70 5.28 8.41 -13.49
N THR A 71 3.97 8.35 -13.23
CA THR A 71 2.94 8.79 -14.20
C THR A 71 2.97 10.28 -14.51
N LEU A 72 3.53 11.09 -13.61
CA LEU A 72 3.73 12.53 -13.79
C LEU A 72 5.07 12.86 -14.48
N GLY A 73 5.88 11.86 -14.82
CA GLY A 73 7.22 12.04 -15.38
C GLY A 73 8.27 12.49 -14.36
N ILE A 74 8.00 12.31 -13.06
CA ILE A 74 8.91 12.63 -11.97
C ILE A 74 9.62 11.32 -11.56
N ASP A 75 10.95 11.34 -11.50
CA ASP A 75 11.71 10.22 -10.96
C ASP A 75 11.43 10.08 -9.45
N PRO A 76 10.78 8.98 -9.00
CA PRO A 76 10.43 8.79 -7.59
C PRO A 76 11.65 8.70 -6.66
N HIS A 77 12.84 8.43 -7.21
CA HIS A 77 14.09 8.37 -6.45
C HIS A 77 14.81 9.72 -6.34
N THR A 78 14.20 10.80 -6.85
CA THR A 78 14.73 12.16 -6.69
C THR A 78 14.92 12.49 -5.21
N GLU A 79 16.06 13.09 -4.89
CA GLU A 79 16.34 13.67 -3.57
C GLU A 79 16.05 15.17 -3.57
N VAL A 80 15.41 15.64 -2.49
CA VAL A 80 15.14 17.05 -2.22
C VAL A 80 15.73 17.45 -0.88
N MET A 81 16.15 18.71 -0.76
CA MET A 81 16.65 19.25 0.50
C MET A 81 15.47 19.66 1.39
N ASN A 82 15.47 19.23 2.65
CA ASN A 82 14.52 19.73 3.63
C ASN A 82 14.93 21.13 4.15
N HIS A 83 14.13 21.72 5.04
CA HIS A 83 14.40 23.04 5.63
C HIS A 83 15.66 23.12 6.52
N LEU A 84 16.35 22.00 6.75
CA LEU A 84 17.61 21.91 7.49
C LEU A 84 18.80 21.59 6.58
N ASP A 85 18.65 21.75 5.26
CA ASP A 85 19.63 21.37 4.25
C ASP A 85 20.09 19.89 4.37
N GLN A 86 19.16 19.00 4.67
CA GLN A 86 19.38 17.55 4.65
C GLN A 86 18.71 16.91 3.43
N PRO A 87 19.39 15.99 2.73
CA PRO A 87 18.79 15.26 1.62
C PRO A 87 17.66 14.34 2.13
N ARG A 88 16.55 14.31 1.38
CA ARG A 88 15.39 13.45 1.60
C ARG A 88 14.91 12.94 0.25
N GLU A 89 14.73 11.63 0.14
CA GLU A 89 14.03 11.03 -1.01
C GLU A 89 12.59 11.53 -1.07
N LEU A 90 12.05 11.74 -2.28
CA LEU A 90 10.63 12.04 -2.46
C LEU A 90 9.74 10.92 -1.89
N VAL A 91 10.09 9.67 -2.18
CA VAL A 91 9.41 8.49 -1.65
C VAL A 91 10.35 7.28 -1.62
N LYS A 92 10.19 6.44 -0.60
CA LYS A 92 10.86 5.14 -0.49
C LYS A 92 9.98 4.02 -1.06
N GLY A 93 9.96 3.88 -2.38
CA GLY A 93 9.15 2.87 -3.07
C GLY A 93 9.53 2.77 -4.54
N ASN A 94 9.04 1.73 -5.21
CA ASN A 94 9.24 1.52 -6.64
C ASN A 94 7.90 1.61 -7.38
N PRO A 95 7.85 2.23 -8.57
CA PRO A 95 6.64 2.21 -9.38
C PRO A 95 6.17 0.79 -9.68
N VAL A 96 4.86 0.55 -9.57
CA VAL A 96 4.24 -0.73 -9.91
C VAL A 96 4.01 -0.78 -11.42
N LEU A 97 5.07 -1.09 -12.16
CA LEU A 97 5.05 -1.05 -13.63
C LEU A 97 4.06 -2.05 -14.26
N GLY A 98 3.69 -3.12 -13.54
CA GLY A 98 2.70 -4.08 -14.02
C GLY A 98 1.27 -3.55 -14.07
N LEU A 99 1.01 -2.31 -13.61
CA LEU A 99 -0.29 -1.65 -13.74
C LEU A 99 -0.55 -1.08 -15.14
N PHE A 100 0.45 -0.98 -16.01
CA PHE A 100 0.34 -0.39 -17.36
C PHE A 100 0.28 -1.47 -18.45
#